data_AF-A0A2E6WCH7-F1
#
_entry.id   AF-A0A2E6WCH7-F1
#
_cell.length_a   1.000
_cell.length_b   1.000
_cell.length_c   1.000
_cell.angle_alpha   90.00
_cell.angle_beta   90.00
_cell.angle_gamma   90.00
#
_symmetry.space_group_name_H-M   'P 1'
#
loop_
_entity.id
_entity.type
_entity.pdbx_description
1 polymer ?
#
loop_
_entity_poly.entity_id
_entity_poly.type
_entity_poly.pdbx_seq_one_letter_code
_entity_poly.pdbx_strand_id
1 'polypeptide(L)'
;MIENNNSWNFQIIQFVKKDNPIYLLLRKSSMAIKVLVFHALVSLLLFKTSWAGEPIVEIGDVQPKVSAYTFDGARKPLLLQTVDEIAKSFDAKNSTNLKNKVDFGKQEVLVFAWRGSGQDRIEYEVLESFPEQIRFSYHPGRTRDLRQHVKIFVVRSDVRCIVNGKIVSDLEIKQDGQWSPTKLPLVRLMEGKAVEVRVRGILTNGIIAIGGETTGTTIRFGKTTWELELQNQKTLRAAAAKLNGKPVVVSGLVRTQKGVEVGTRTILTVKSLVSGLPQEPPKDAVPERIMGKPFFKTN
;
A
#
# COMPACT_ATOMS: atom_id res chain seq x y z
N MET A 1 -21.19 32.71 62.56
CA MET A 1 -20.33 32.73 61.38
C MET A 1 -18.92 32.34 61.81
N ILE A 2 -18.59 31.06 61.70
CA ILE A 2 -17.24 30.52 61.87
C ILE A 2 -17.14 29.36 60.87
N GLU A 3 -16.42 29.57 59.77
CA GLU A 3 -15.90 28.48 58.94
C GLU A 3 -14.64 27.95 59.61
N ASN A 4 -14.58 26.64 59.81
CA ASN A 4 -13.40 25.96 60.34
C ASN A 4 -12.97 24.88 59.33
N ASN A 5 -11.67 24.90 59.03
CA ASN A 5 -10.91 23.96 58.22
C ASN A 5 -11.27 22.49 58.50
N ASN A 6 -11.16 21.63 57.49
CA ASN A 6 -10.33 20.42 57.63
C ASN A 6 -9.95 19.82 56.29
N SER A 7 -8.63 19.73 56.09
CA SER A 7 -7.96 18.97 55.06
C SER A 7 -8.21 17.46 55.26
N TRP A 8 -8.32 16.73 54.16
CA TRP A 8 -8.27 15.27 54.19
C TRP A 8 -7.02 14.78 53.47
N ASN A 9 -6.10 14.25 54.27
CA ASN A 9 -4.91 13.52 53.85
C ASN A 9 -5.32 12.25 53.10
N PHE A 10 -4.80 12.05 51.88
CA PHE A 10 -4.84 10.76 51.19
C PHE A 10 -3.49 10.08 51.36
N GLN A 11 -3.46 8.97 52.09
CA GLN A 11 -2.27 8.14 52.24
C GLN A 11 -2.38 6.98 51.25
N ILE A 12 -1.52 6.98 50.22
CA ILE A 12 -1.38 5.85 49.29
C ILE A 12 -0.40 4.86 49.92
N ILE A 13 -0.90 3.70 50.34
CA ILE A 13 -0.04 2.59 50.78
C ILE A 13 0.29 1.75 49.55
N GLN A 14 1.57 1.71 49.17
CA GLN A 14 2.09 0.74 48.20
C GLN A 14 2.48 -0.60 48.86
N PHE A 15 2.68 -1.60 47.98
CA PHE A 15 3.41 -2.89 48.06
C PHE A 15 2.50 -4.12 47.90
N VAL A 16 2.86 -5.24 47.27
CA VAL A 16 3.79 -5.65 46.19
C VAL A 16 3.31 -7.05 45.71
N LYS A 17 3.40 -7.33 44.41
CA LYS A 17 3.54 -8.61 43.68
C LYS A 17 3.19 -9.95 44.39
N LYS A 18 2.17 -10.67 43.90
CA LYS A 18 2.24 -11.89 43.05
C LYS A 18 0.89 -12.65 43.15
N ASP A 19 0.23 -12.83 42.01
CA ASP A 19 -0.90 -13.74 41.78
C ASP A 19 -2.15 -13.61 42.69
N ASN A 20 -2.98 -12.57 42.50
CA ASN A 20 -4.46 -12.60 42.65
C ASN A 20 -5.11 -11.23 42.31
N PRO A 21 -6.39 -11.20 41.90
CA PRO A 21 -7.06 -9.96 41.48
C PRO A 21 -7.30 -9.01 42.67
N ILE A 22 -7.05 -7.72 42.44
CA ILE A 22 -7.23 -6.64 43.41
C ILE A 22 -8.73 -6.42 43.62
N TYR A 23 -9.26 -6.85 44.77
CA TYR A 23 -10.58 -6.42 45.22
C TYR A 23 -10.45 -5.09 45.97
N LEU A 24 -10.98 -4.03 45.37
CA LEU A 24 -11.18 -2.73 46.02
C LEU A 24 -12.33 -2.85 47.04
N LEU A 25 -11.99 -3.00 48.31
CA LEU A 25 -12.94 -2.93 49.42
C LEU A 25 -13.38 -1.47 49.63
N LEU A 26 -14.43 -1.06 48.91
CA LEU A 26 -15.11 0.21 49.14
C LEU A 26 -15.99 0.11 50.40
N ARG A 27 -15.47 0.61 51.53
CA ARG A 27 -16.25 0.79 52.76
C ARG A 27 -17.46 1.67 52.45
N LYS A 28 -18.60 1.28 53.02
CA LYS A 28 -19.96 1.82 52.79
C LYS A 28 -19.99 3.34 53.05
N SER A 29 -19.79 4.14 52.00
CA SER A 29 -20.04 5.58 51.98
C SER A 29 -21.22 5.87 51.04
N SER A 30 -21.96 6.94 51.37
CA SER A 30 -23.30 7.27 50.89
C SER A 30 -23.45 7.20 49.36
N MET A 31 -24.60 6.66 48.92
CA MET A 31 -24.94 6.37 47.52
C MET A 31 -24.80 7.56 46.56
N ALA A 32 -24.80 8.81 47.04
CA ALA A 32 -24.76 10.00 46.19
C ALA A 32 -23.37 10.30 45.60
N ILE A 33 -22.27 9.79 46.18
CA ILE A 33 -20.90 10.15 45.74
C ILE A 33 -20.29 9.12 44.78
N LYS A 34 -20.83 7.89 44.72
CA LYS A 34 -20.33 6.84 43.80
C LYS A 34 -20.67 7.10 42.33
N VAL A 35 -21.68 7.92 42.04
CA VAL A 35 -22.12 8.19 40.66
C VAL A 35 -21.23 9.23 39.98
N LEU A 36 -20.64 10.16 40.74
CA LEU A 36 -19.85 11.26 40.17
C LEU A 36 -18.40 10.86 39.83
N VAL A 37 -17.76 10.00 40.63
CA VAL A 37 -16.35 9.60 40.40
C VAL A 37 -16.24 8.55 39.28
N PHE A 38 -17.29 7.77 39.02
CA PHE A 38 -17.29 6.80 37.92
C PHE A 38 -17.48 7.46 36.55
N HIS A 39 -18.10 8.64 36.48
CA HIS A 39 -18.21 9.39 35.21
C HIS A 39 -16.90 10.08 34.81
N ALA A 40 -16.09 10.52 35.77
CA ALA A 40 -14.83 11.19 35.46
C ALA A 40 -13.72 10.23 34.98
N LEU A 41 -13.73 8.96 35.40
CA LEU A 41 -12.72 7.98 34.97
C LEU A 41 -13.09 7.21 33.70
N VAL A 42 -14.37 7.11 33.36
CA VAL A 42 -14.83 6.48 32.10
C VAL A 42 -14.70 7.44 30.90
N SER A 43 -14.80 8.75 31.11
CA SER A 43 -14.58 9.74 30.03
C SER A 43 -13.12 9.93 29.62
N LEU A 44 -12.13 9.43 30.39
CA LEU A 44 -10.70 9.55 30.05
C LEU A 44 -10.11 8.31 29.36
N LEU A 45 -10.96 7.34 28.96
CA LEU A 45 -10.54 6.14 28.22
C LEU A 45 -10.99 6.12 26.75
N LEU A 46 -11.64 7.19 26.25
CA LEU A 46 -12.22 7.24 24.91
C LEU A 46 -11.62 8.27 23.96
N PHE A 47 -10.32 8.58 24.07
CA PHE A 47 -9.60 9.27 22.98
C PHE A 47 -8.22 8.65 22.74
N LYS A 48 -8.20 7.37 22.37
CA LYS A 48 -7.27 6.95 21.32
C LYS A 48 -8.06 6.98 20.03
N THR A 49 -8.00 8.11 19.31
CA THR A 49 -8.38 8.17 17.89
C THR A 49 -7.42 7.26 17.14
N SER A 50 -7.73 5.96 17.18
CA SER A 50 -7.06 4.96 16.39
C SER A 50 -7.57 5.15 14.98
N TRP A 51 -6.71 5.63 14.08
CA TRP A 51 -6.90 5.75 12.63
C TRP A 51 -7.19 4.41 11.93
N ALA A 52 -7.55 3.36 12.67
CA ALA A 52 -7.76 2.01 12.18
C ALA A 52 -9.18 1.77 11.61
N GLY A 53 -10.09 2.74 11.69
CA GLY A 53 -11.48 2.60 11.23
C GLY A 53 -11.72 3.09 9.80
N GLU A 54 -11.14 4.23 9.42
CA GLU A 54 -11.42 4.86 8.12
C GLU A 54 -10.70 4.14 6.97
N PRO A 55 -11.37 3.95 5.81
CA PRO A 55 -10.78 3.25 4.67
C PRO A 55 -9.64 4.05 4.02
N ILE A 56 -9.65 5.38 4.16
CA ILE A 56 -8.67 6.30 3.58
C ILE A 56 -8.53 7.57 4.41
N VAL A 57 -7.30 8.05 4.55
CA VAL A 57 -6.99 9.36 5.15
C VAL A 57 -5.99 10.12 4.29
N GLU A 58 -6.25 11.39 3.99
CA GLU A 58 -5.30 12.26 3.27
C GLU A 58 -4.25 12.85 4.23
N ILE A 59 -2.98 12.86 3.82
CA ILE A 59 -1.86 13.48 4.53
C ILE A 59 -1.35 14.68 3.74
N GLY A 60 -1.51 15.89 4.29
CA GLY A 60 -1.09 17.15 3.64
C GLY A 60 0.27 17.71 4.08
N ASP A 61 0.84 17.24 5.19
CA ASP A 61 2.04 17.82 5.81
C ASP A 61 3.36 17.16 5.38
N VAL A 62 3.33 16.36 4.32
CA VAL A 62 4.49 15.59 3.85
C VAL A 62 4.67 15.81 2.34
N GLN A 63 5.93 15.97 1.92
CA GLN A 63 6.30 16.16 0.51
C GLN A 63 7.32 15.11 0.06
N PRO A 64 7.11 14.42 -1.08
CA PRO A 64 8.09 13.49 -1.62
C PRO A 64 9.27 14.25 -2.24
N LYS A 65 10.36 13.53 -2.52
CA LYS A 65 11.51 14.06 -3.25
C LYS A 65 11.09 14.51 -4.65
N VAL A 66 11.82 15.48 -5.19
CA VAL A 66 11.60 16.00 -6.56
C VAL A 66 11.59 14.89 -7.63
N SER A 67 12.38 13.82 -7.43
CA SER A 67 12.42 12.66 -8.32
C SER A 67 11.13 11.84 -8.38
N ALA A 68 10.23 11.98 -7.42
CA ALA A 68 8.95 11.28 -7.40
C ALA A 68 7.90 11.93 -8.32
N TYR A 69 8.08 13.19 -8.71
CA TYR A 69 7.12 13.91 -9.54
C TYR A 69 7.29 13.54 -11.02
N THR A 70 6.26 12.92 -11.60
CA THR A 70 6.25 12.52 -13.02
C THR A 70 5.05 13.10 -13.75
N PHE A 71 5.11 13.27 -15.07
CA PHE A 71 3.95 13.78 -15.83
C PHE A 71 2.70 12.89 -15.69
N ASP A 72 2.91 11.58 -15.53
CA ASP A 72 1.85 10.58 -15.40
C ASP A 72 1.49 10.25 -13.95
N GLY A 73 2.13 10.88 -12.94
CA GLY A 73 1.99 10.50 -11.53
C GLY A 73 0.57 10.63 -10.98
N ALA A 74 -0.26 11.48 -11.59
CA ALA A 74 -1.68 11.60 -11.27
C ALA A 74 -2.49 10.35 -11.69
N ARG A 75 -2.03 9.65 -12.74
CA ARG A 75 -2.67 8.45 -13.28
C ARG A 75 -2.00 7.16 -12.81
N LYS A 76 -0.76 7.25 -12.34
CA LYS A 76 0.10 6.15 -11.90
C LYS A 76 0.73 6.51 -10.55
N PRO A 77 -0.05 6.49 -9.46
CA PRO A 77 0.49 6.78 -8.15
C PRO A 77 1.50 5.71 -7.73
N LEU A 78 2.39 6.09 -6.82
CA LEU A 78 3.29 5.17 -6.15
C LEU A 78 2.54 4.53 -4.98
N LEU A 79 2.49 3.20 -4.96
CA LEU A 79 2.06 2.43 -3.80
C LEU A 79 3.28 2.09 -2.96
N LEU A 80 3.28 2.52 -1.70
CA LEU A 80 4.37 2.30 -0.75
C LEU A 80 3.84 1.47 0.42
N GLN A 81 4.41 0.28 0.59
CA GLN A 81 3.98 -0.70 1.59
C GLN A 81 5.02 -0.86 2.71
N THR A 82 6.21 -0.30 2.54
CA THR A 82 7.33 -0.48 3.47
C THR A 82 8.03 0.83 3.83
N VAL A 83 8.71 0.82 4.99
CA VAL A 83 9.51 1.95 5.46
C VAL A 83 10.68 2.25 4.51
N ASP A 84 11.27 1.21 3.89
CA ASP A 84 12.37 1.37 2.95
C ASP A 84 11.93 2.09 1.65
N GLU A 85 10.73 1.79 1.16
CA GLU A 85 10.15 2.47 0.00
C GLU A 85 9.85 3.94 0.28
N ILE A 86 9.43 4.25 1.52
CA ILE A 86 9.28 5.62 1.99
C ILE A 86 10.63 6.34 2.08
N ALA A 87 11.68 5.71 2.63
CA ALA A 87 13.00 6.32 2.71
C ALA A 87 13.60 6.63 1.32
N LYS A 88 13.26 5.82 0.31
CA LYS A 88 13.62 6.11 -1.09
C LYS A 88 12.87 7.33 -1.63
N SER A 89 11.58 7.44 -1.35
CA SER A 89 10.69 8.44 -1.95
C SER A 89 10.62 9.76 -1.20
N PHE A 90 10.99 9.79 0.09
CA PHE A 90 10.90 10.94 1.00
C PHE A 90 12.24 11.24 1.68
N ASP A 91 12.41 12.47 2.15
CA ASP A 91 13.56 12.87 2.98
C ASP A 91 13.39 12.40 4.42
N ALA A 92 14.48 12.32 5.19
CA ALA A 92 14.49 11.73 6.53
C ALA A 92 13.41 12.28 7.48
N LYS A 93 13.16 13.60 7.44
CA LYS A 93 12.09 14.25 8.22
C LYS A 93 10.71 13.73 7.83
N ASN A 94 10.43 13.71 6.52
CA ASN A 94 9.15 13.30 5.95
C ASN A 94 8.90 11.79 6.11
N SER A 95 9.95 10.98 5.97
CA SER A 95 9.91 9.54 6.25
C SER A 95 9.56 9.24 7.71
N THR A 96 10.13 10.01 8.65
CA THR A 96 9.83 9.86 10.08
C THR A 96 8.39 10.24 10.40
N ASN A 97 7.91 11.35 9.84
CA ASN A 97 6.52 11.77 9.99
C ASN A 97 5.53 10.72 9.48
N LEU A 98 5.77 10.16 8.28
CA LEU A 98 4.92 9.08 7.75
C LEU A 98 5.01 7.81 8.59
N LYS A 99 6.22 7.41 9.03
CA LYS A 99 6.41 6.22 9.86
C LYS A 99 5.61 6.28 11.16
N ASN A 100 5.48 7.46 11.75
CA ASN A 100 4.74 7.65 13.00
C ASN A 100 3.21 7.68 12.79
N LYS A 101 2.74 7.96 11.57
CA LYS A 101 1.32 8.09 11.24
C LYS A 101 0.72 6.83 10.62
N VAL A 102 1.54 5.94 10.06
CA VAL A 102 1.08 4.80 9.25
C VAL A 102 1.40 3.47 9.94
N ASP A 103 0.39 2.63 10.09
CA ASP A 103 0.57 1.22 10.48
C ASP A 103 0.74 0.35 9.22
N PHE A 104 1.98 0.13 8.78
CA PHE A 104 2.30 -0.71 7.61
C PHE A 104 1.90 -2.19 7.75
N GLY A 105 1.40 -2.62 8.90
CA GLY A 105 0.76 -3.93 9.05
C GLY A 105 -0.67 -3.94 8.50
N LYS A 106 -1.36 -2.80 8.50
CA LYS A 106 -2.79 -2.66 8.19
C LYS A 106 -3.11 -1.58 7.17
N GLN A 107 -2.11 -0.82 6.74
CA GLN A 107 -2.26 0.36 5.89
C GLN A 107 -1.13 0.43 4.87
N GLU A 108 -1.41 1.11 3.76
CA GLU A 108 -0.50 1.37 2.65
C GLU A 108 -0.55 2.85 2.31
N VAL A 109 0.52 3.38 1.72
CA VAL A 109 0.59 4.81 1.34
C VAL A 109 0.52 4.93 -0.17
N LEU A 110 -0.47 5.68 -0.65
CA LEU A 110 -0.66 5.99 -2.06
C LEU A 110 -0.22 7.43 -2.33
N VAL A 111 0.80 7.61 -3.16
CA VAL A 111 1.39 8.92 -3.46
C VAL A 111 1.12 9.29 -4.92
N PHE A 112 0.29 10.30 -5.11
CA PHE A 112 0.12 10.97 -6.40
C PHE A 112 1.07 12.17 -6.42
N ALA A 113 2.16 12.09 -7.18
CA ALA A 113 3.10 13.19 -7.34
C ALA A 113 3.28 13.48 -8.83
N TRP A 114 2.79 14.63 -9.30
CA TRP A 114 2.76 14.91 -10.74
C TRP A 114 3.14 16.33 -11.12
N ARG A 115 3.42 16.51 -12.41
CA ARG A 115 3.66 17.82 -13.03
C ARG A 115 2.57 18.10 -14.04
N GLY A 116 1.79 19.16 -13.82
CA GLY A 116 0.68 19.50 -14.71
C GLY A 116 0.04 20.84 -14.36
N SER A 117 -1.13 21.12 -14.94
CA SER A 117 -1.83 22.41 -14.86
C SER A 117 -2.08 22.82 -13.40
N GLY A 118 -2.04 24.11 -13.08
CA GLY A 118 -2.37 24.61 -11.74
C GLY A 118 -3.79 24.28 -11.25
N GLN A 119 -4.69 23.89 -12.15
CA GLN A 119 -6.06 23.46 -11.83
C GLN A 119 -6.23 21.93 -11.79
N ASP A 120 -5.14 21.18 -11.96
CA ASP A 120 -5.17 19.73 -11.83
C ASP A 120 -5.63 19.32 -10.43
N ARG A 121 -6.49 18.30 -10.37
CA ARG A 121 -6.95 17.75 -9.09
C ARG A 121 -7.16 16.25 -9.14
N ILE A 122 -6.93 15.63 -7.99
CA ILE A 122 -7.31 14.25 -7.71
C ILE A 122 -8.49 14.29 -6.75
N GLU A 123 -9.58 13.65 -7.15
CA GLU A 123 -10.75 13.40 -6.31
C GLU A 123 -10.80 11.91 -5.97
N TYR A 124 -11.47 11.55 -4.88
CA TYR A 124 -11.72 10.16 -4.53
C TYR A 124 -13.14 9.94 -4.03
N GLU A 125 -13.65 8.73 -4.24
CA GLU A 125 -14.96 8.27 -3.79
C GLU A 125 -14.80 6.91 -3.12
N VAL A 126 -15.35 6.75 -1.91
CA VAL A 126 -15.44 5.45 -1.23
C VAL A 126 -16.73 4.79 -1.67
N LEU A 127 -16.62 3.67 -2.37
CA LEU A 127 -17.76 2.90 -2.87
C LEU A 127 -18.26 1.92 -1.80
N GLU A 128 -19.56 2.00 -1.50
CA GLU A 128 -20.28 1.05 -0.65
C GLU A 128 -20.41 -0.30 -1.37
N SER A 129 -19.32 -1.05 -1.42
CA SER A 129 -19.25 -2.38 -2.01
C SER A 129 -18.42 -3.30 -1.12
N PHE A 130 -18.66 -4.61 -1.19
CA PHE A 130 -17.91 -5.60 -0.42
C PHE A 130 -17.03 -6.44 -1.36
N PRO A 131 -15.69 -6.44 -1.20
CA PRO A 131 -14.91 -5.63 -0.26
C PRO A 131 -14.93 -4.14 -0.63
N GLU A 132 -14.70 -3.27 0.36
CA GLU A 132 -14.67 -1.80 0.19
C GLU A 132 -13.71 -1.38 -0.93
N GLN A 133 -14.12 -0.39 -1.72
CA GLN A 133 -13.34 0.10 -2.87
C GLN A 133 -13.24 1.62 -2.82
N ILE A 134 -12.10 2.16 -3.23
CA ILE A 134 -11.89 3.60 -3.38
C ILE A 134 -11.56 3.87 -4.84
N ARG A 135 -12.32 4.76 -5.47
CA ARG A 135 -12.06 5.23 -6.82
C ARG A 135 -11.44 6.61 -6.78
N PHE A 136 -10.26 6.75 -7.35
CA PHE A 136 -9.57 8.00 -7.59
C PHE A 136 -9.76 8.44 -9.05
N SER A 137 -10.09 9.71 -9.22
CA SER A 137 -10.32 10.35 -10.51
C SER A 137 -9.38 11.53 -10.67
N TYR A 138 -8.65 11.56 -11.78
CA TYR A 138 -7.82 12.69 -12.15
C TYR A 138 -8.56 13.63 -13.11
N HIS A 139 -8.67 14.89 -12.71
CA HIS A 139 -9.25 15.95 -13.53
C HIS A 139 -8.14 16.90 -13.97
N PRO A 140 -7.75 16.87 -15.27
CA PRO A 140 -6.74 17.79 -15.79
C PRO A 140 -7.29 19.22 -15.83
N GLY A 141 -6.46 20.17 -15.43
CA GLY A 141 -6.71 21.59 -15.55
C GLY A 141 -6.59 22.09 -16.99
N ARG A 142 -7.11 23.29 -17.25
CA ARG A 142 -7.16 23.88 -18.60
C ARG A 142 -5.95 24.75 -18.93
N THR A 143 -5.13 25.08 -17.94
CA THR A 143 -3.99 26.00 -18.10
C THR A 143 -2.71 25.24 -18.42
N ARG A 144 -1.80 25.85 -19.20
CA ARG A 144 -0.53 25.21 -19.62
C ARG A 144 0.62 25.43 -18.62
N ASP A 145 0.31 25.78 -17.37
CA ASP A 145 1.29 26.02 -16.33
C ASP A 145 1.69 24.71 -15.65
N LEU A 146 2.89 24.21 -15.96
CA LEU A 146 3.40 22.97 -15.38
C LEU A 146 3.89 23.20 -13.95
N ARG A 147 3.06 22.88 -12.97
CA ARG A 147 3.37 22.93 -11.53
C ARG A 147 3.51 21.54 -10.94
N GLN A 148 4.28 21.43 -9.87
CA GLN A 148 4.34 20.22 -9.05
C GLN A 148 3.10 20.16 -8.18
N HIS A 149 2.46 19.00 -8.18
CA HIS A 149 1.30 18.69 -7.37
C HIS A 149 1.54 17.41 -6.60
N VAL A 150 1.02 17.35 -5.38
CA VAL A 150 1.07 16.14 -4.58
C VAL A 150 -0.24 15.90 -3.84
N LYS A 151 -0.66 14.63 -3.79
CA LYS A 151 -1.68 14.12 -2.89
C LYS A 151 -1.19 12.79 -2.30
N ILE A 152 -1.22 12.68 -0.98
CA ILE A 152 -0.77 11.47 -0.27
C ILE A 152 -1.95 10.94 0.51
N PHE A 153 -2.25 9.66 0.33
CA PHE A 153 -3.32 8.98 1.04
C PHE A 153 -2.76 7.79 1.80
N VAL A 154 -3.20 7.60 3.02
CA VAL A 154 -3.04 6.35 3.77
C VAL A 154 -4.32 5.57 3.55
N VAL A 155 -4.20 4.38 2.95
CA VAL A 155 -5.33 3.53 2.60
C VAL A 155 -5.24 2.24 3.39
N ARG A 156 -6.40 1.71 3.80
CA ARG A 156 -6.45 0.46 4.54
C ARG A 156 -6.04 -0.74 3.66
N SER A 157 -5.32 -1.62 4.33
CA SER A 157 -4.86 -2.96 4.01
C SER A 157 -5.67 -3.82 3.06
N ASP A 158 -6.97 -3.74 3.21
CA ASP A 158 -8.02 -4.62 2.71
C ASP A 158 -8.91 -3.91 1.67
N VAL A 159 -8.79 -2.59 1.53
CA VAL A 159 -9.54 -1.79 0.55
C VAL A 159 -8.92 -1.92 -0.84
N ARG A 160 -9.75 -1.87 -1.88
CA ARG A 160 -9.32 -1.90 -3.28
C ARG A 160 -9.23 -0.49 -3.85
N CYS A 161 -8.05 -0.04 -4.24
CA CYS A 161 -7.87 1.26 -4.90
C CYS A 161 -7.99 1.16 -6.41
N ILE A 162 -8.80 2.02 -7.03
CA ILE A 162 -8.98 2.13 -8.48
C ILE A 162 -8.59 3.55 -8.89
N VAL A 163 -7.63 3.70 -9.80
CA VAL A 163 -7.21 5.01 -10.33
C VAL A 163 -7.52 5.06 -11.80
N ASN A 164 -8.39 5.99 -12.21
CA ASN A 164 -8.83 6.14 -13.61
C ASN A 164 -9.25 4.80 -14.25
N GLY A 165 -10.03 4.01 -13.51
CA GLY A 165 -10.55 2.71 -13.96
C GLY A 165 -9.55 1.54 -13.88
N LYS A 166 -8.33 1.75 -13.35
CA LYS A 166 -7.32 0.70 -13.19
C LYS A 166 -7.03 0.42 -11.72
N ILE A 167 -6.98 -0.85 -11.32
CA ILE A 167 -6.70 -1.19 -9.93
C ILE A 167 -5.22 -1.00 -9.62
N VAL A 168 -4.95 -0.36 -8.48
CA VAL A 168 -3.62 -0.22 -7.90
C VAL A 168 -3.38 -1.46 -7.02
N SER A 169 -2.74 -2.49 -7.59
CA SER A 169 -2.28 -3.66 -6.84
C SER A 169 -0.92 -4.15 -7.36
N ASP A 170 -0.14 -4.73 -6.46
CA ASP A 170 1.10 -5.42 -6.80
C ASP A 170 0.88 -6.90 -7.12
N LEU A 171 -0.32 -7.43 -6.88
CA LEU A 171 -0.70 -8.81 -7.16
C LEU A 171 -2.09 -8.88 -7.80
N GLU A 172 -2.18 -9.62 -8.89
CA GLU A 172 -3.40 -9.98 -9.61
C GLU A 172 -3.40 -11.50 -9.81
N ILE A 173 -4.57 -12.13 -9.78
CA ILE A 173 -4.79 -13.54 -10.14
C ILE A 173 -5.70 -13.62 -11.36
N LYS A 174 -5.56 -14.69 -12.14
CA LYS A 174 -6.45 -14.97 -13.26
C LYS A 174 -7.64 -15.83 -12.79
N GLN A 175 -8.85 -15.30 -12.89
CA GLN A 175 -10.12 -16.00 -12.63
C GLN A 175 -10.99 -15.89 -13.88
N ASP A 176 -11.49 -17.02 -14.38
CA ASP A 176 -12.36 -17.08 -15.57
C ASP A 176 -11.81 -16.33 -16.79
N GLY A 177 -10.48 -16.41 -16.97
CA GLY A 177 -9.77 -15.74 -18.06
C GLY A 177 -9.45 -14.26 -17.81
N GLN A 178 -10.02 -13.63 -16.77
CA GLN A 178 -9.82 -12.22 -16.43
C GLN A 178 -8.85 -12.02 -15.27
N TRP A 179 -8.09 -10.93 -15.30
CA TRP A 179 -7.18 -10.55 -14.23
C TRP A 179 -7.93 -9.80 -13.14
N SER A 180 -7.89 -10.31 -11.92
CA SER A 180 -8.51 -9.69 -10.75
C SER A 180 -7.45 -9.45 -9.67
N PRO A 181 -7.38 -8.24 -9.10
CA PRO A 181 -6.49 -7.92 -7.98
C PRO A 181 -6.73 -8.84 -6.80
N THR A 182 -5.66 -9.20 -6.09
CA THR A 182 -5.76 -10.01 -4.88
C THR A 182 -4.65 -9.68 -3.89
N LYS A 183 -4.77 -10.23 -2.68
CA LYS A 183 -3.82 -10.08 -1.57
C LYS A 183 -3.35 -11.45 -1.10
N LEU A 184 -2.23 -11.47 -0.39
CA LEU A 184 -1.74 -12.67 0.28
C LEU A 184 -2.45 -12.87 1.63
N PRO A 185 -2.58 -14.12 2.13
CA PRO A 185 -2.16 -15.37 1.49
C PRO A 185 -3.15 -15.82 0.40
N LEU A 186 -2.64 -16.42 -0.68
CA LEU A 186 -3.49 -17.03 -1.70
C LEU A 186 -4.03 -18.36 -1.17
N VAL A 187 -5.33 -18.42 -0.82
CA VAL A 187 -5.98 -19.62 -0.26
C VAL A 187 -5.69 -20.87 -1.09
N ARG A 188 -5.81 -20.79 -2.42
CA ARG A 188 -5.51 -21.90 -3.33
C ARG A 188 -4.05 -22.37 -3.24
N LEU A 189 -3.12 -21.46 -2.99
CA LEU A 189 -1.71 -21.79 -2.82
C LEU A 189 -1.45 -22.53 -1.50
N MET A 190 -2.21 -22.19 -0.44
CA MET A 190 -2.18 -22.90 0.85
C MET A 190 -2.76 -24.32 0.72
N GLU A 191 -3.73 -24.52 -0.18
CA GLU A 191 -4.26 -25.83 -0.56
C GLU A 191 -3.30 -26.63 -1.47
N GLY A 192 -2.10 -26.11 -1.76
CA GLY A 192 -1.13 -26.73 -2.66
C GLY A 192 -1.48 -26.62 -4.14
N LYS A 193 -2.50 -25.84 -4.51
CA LYS A 193 -2.90 -25.62 -5.90
C LYS A 193 -2.09 -24.48 -6.51
N ALA A 194 -1.68 -24.68 -7.75
CA ALA A 194 -1.01 -23.65 -8.51
C ALA A 194 -2.01 -22.54 -8.92
N VAL A 195 -1.57 -21.28 -8.93
CA VAL A 195 -2.42 -20.12 -9.24
C VAL A 195 -1.75 -19.28 -10.32
N GLU A 196 -2.49 -18.90 -11.37
CA GLU A 196 -1.97 -17.98 -12.37
C GLU A 196 -2.04 -16.54 -11.83
N VAL A 197 -0.89 -15.88 -11.80
CA VAL A 197 -0.68 -14.57 -11.16
C VAL A 197 -0.01 -13.59 -12.11
N ARG A 198 -0.25 -12.31 -11.87
CA ARG A 198 0.56 -11.20 -12.35
C ARG A 198 1.01 -10.38 -11.15
N VAL A 199 2.30 -10.13 -11.05
CA VAL A 199 2.96 -9.51 -9.91
C VAL A 199 3.74 -8.29 -10.39
N ARG A 200 3.67 -7.18 -9.66
CA ARG A 200 4.52 -6.02 -9.81
C ARG A 200 5.51 -5.99 -8.65
N GLY A 201 6.78 -5.73 -8.92
CA GLY A 201 7.80 -5.75 -7.87
C GLY A 201 9.20 -5.43 -8.38
N ILE A 202 10.19 -5.54 -7.49
CA ILE A 202 11.61 -5.35 -7.81
C ILE A 202 12.23 -6.70 -8.14
N LEU A 203 12.83 -6.79 -9.33
CA LEU A 203 13.54 -7.98 -9.76
C LEU A 203 14.95 -8.01 -9.13
N THR A 204 15.38 -9.16 -8.62
CA THR A 204 16.77 -9.43 -8.28
C THR A 204 17.24 -10.66 -9.05
N ASN A 205 18.38 -10.59 -9.70
CA ASN A 205 18.98 -11.68 -10.49
C ASN A 205 20.43 -11.89 -10.09
N GLY A 206 20.94 -13.12 -10.25
CA GLY A 206 22.31 -13.50 -9.92
C GLY A 206 22.47 -13.93 -8.46
N ILE A 207 21.40 -14.39 -7.82
CA ILE A 207 21.45 -14.93 -6.47
C ILE A 207 22.11 -16.30 -6.50
N ILE A 208 23.14 -16.50 -5.67
CA ILE A 208 23.82 -17.79 -5.52
C ILE A 208 23.60 -18.22 -4.07
N ALA A 209 23.00 -19.39 -3.88
CA ALA A 209 22.81 -20.01 -2.57
C ALA A 209 23.80 -21.16 -2.38
N ILE A 210 24.41 -21.24 -1.20
CA ILE A 210 25.15 -22.43 -0.76
C ILE A 210 24.14 -23.58 -0.72
N GLY A 211 24.45 -24.72 -1.36
CA GLY A 211 23.50 -25.84 -1.50
C GLY A 211 22.66 -25.82 -2.79
N GLY A 212 22.72 -24.77 -3.61
CA GLY A 212 22.09 -24.74 -4.93
C GLY A 212 20.56 -24.68 -4.93
N GLU A 213 19.93 -24.55 -3.76
CA GLU A 213 18.47 -24.48 -3.60
C GLU A 213 17.91 -23.09 -3.93
N THR A 214 18.17 -22.57 -5.13
CA THR A 214 17.61 -21.31 -5.61
C THR A 214 17.40 -21.34 -7.12
N THR A 215 16.38 -20.63 -7.61
CA THR A 215 16.27 -20.35 -9.05
C THR A 215 17.26 -19.26 -9.53
N GLY A 216 17.94 -18.59 -8.59
CA GLY A 216 18.89 -17.51 -8.85
C GLY A 216 18.26 -16.18 -9.25
N THR A 217 16.92 -16.12 -9.34
CA THR A 217 16.15 -14.91 -9.65
C THR A 217 14.96 -14.79 -8.71
N THR A 218 14.71 -13.61 -8.15
CA THR A 218 13.55 -13.35 -7.29
C THR A 218 12.82 -12.08 -7.69
N ILE A 219 11.54 -12.00 -7.32
CA ILE A 219 10.76 -10.77 -7.31
C ILE A 219 10.38 -10.43 -5.87
N ARG A 220 10.60 -9.18 -5.47
CA ARG A 220 10.19 -8.65 -4.17
C ARG A 220 9.07 -7.64 -4.34
N PHE A 221 7.98 -7.83 -3.61
CA PHE A 221 6.82 -6.93 -3.56
C PHE A 221 6.28 -6.89 -2.13
N GLY A 222 6.16 -5.68 -1.56
CA GLY A 222 5.98 -5.50 -0.13
C GLY A 222 7.04 -6.25 0.69
N LYS A 223 6.58 -7.09 1.62
CA LYS A 223 7.42 -7.98 2.46
C LYS A 223 7.62 -9.38 1.84
N THR A 224 7.04 -9.64 0.68
CA THR A 224 7.04 -10.96 0.05
C THR A 224 8.17 -11.05 -0.97
N THR A 225 8.88 -12.17 -0.94
CA THR A 225 9.85 -12.52 -1.99
C THR A 225 9.45 -13.86 -2.58
N TRP A 226 9.27 -13.90 -3.89
CA TRP A 226 9.04 -15.13 -4.64
C TRP A 226 10.22 -15.42 -5.55
N GLU A 227 10.53 -16.70 -5.67
CA GLU A 227 11.51 -17.18 -6.63
C GLU A 227 10.90 -17.22 -8.03
N LEU A 228 11.68 -16.82 -9.01
CA LEU A 228 11.28 -16.83 -10.41
C LEU A 228 11.97 -17.98 -11.12
N GLU A 229 11.17 -18.91 -11.62
CA GLU A 229 11.64 -19.95 -12.51
C GLU A 229 11.49 -19.44 -13.95
N LEU A 230 12.60 -18.95 -14.51
CA LEU A 230 12.66 -18.40 -15.88
C LEU A 230 12.65 -19.48 -16.98
N GLN A 231 12.54 -20.76 -16.59
CA GLN A 231 12.70 -21.93 -17.45
C GLN A 231 14.04 -21.89 -18.23
N ASN A 232 14.30 -22.86 -19.12
CA ASN A 232 15.46 -22.79 -20.03
C ASN A 232 15.28 -21.74 -21.16
N GLN A 233 14.48 -20.70 -20.92
CA GLN A 233 14.21 -19.65 -21.89
C GLN A 233 15.28 -18.56 -21.85
N LYS A 234 16.15 -18.58 -22.86
CA LYS A 234 17.27 -17.62 -23.01
C LYS A 234 16.80 -16.16 -23.00
N THR A 235 15.64 -15.88 -23.59
CA THR A 235 15.04 -14.54 -23.66
C THR A 235 14.66 -13.99 -22.28
N LEU A 236 13.99 -14.80 -21.45
CA LEU A 236 13.61 -14.41 -20.08
C LEU A 236 14.84 -14.20 -19.20
N ARG A 237 15.89 -15.03 -19.34
CA ARG A 237 17.17 -14.85 -18.63
C ARG A 237 17.89 -13.56 -19.02
N ALA A 238 17.95 -13.26 -20.32
CA ALA A 238 18.53 -12.01 -20.80
C ALA A 238 17.74 -10.78 -20.30
N ALA A 239 16.40 -10.86 -20.32
CA ALA A 239 15.54 -9.82 -19.77
C ALA A 239 15.78 -9.64 -18.26
N ALA A 240 15.89 -10.73 -17.50
CA ALA A 240 16.14 -10.69 -16.06
C ALA A 240 17.49 -10.06 -15.71
N ALA A 241 18.55 -10.39 -16.46
CA ALA A 241 19.85 -9.74 -16.31
C ALA A 241 19.78 -8.22 -16.56
N LYS A 242 19.07 -7.79 -17.62
CA LYS A 242 18.90 -6.37 -17.97
C LYS A 242 18.02 -5.60 -16.97
N LEU A 243 17.08 -6.30 -16.34
CA LEU A 243 16.10 -5.74 -15.40
C LEU A 243 16.49 -5.92 -13.93
N ASN A 244 17.70 -6.39 -13.64
CA ASN A 244 18.18 -6.56 -12.27
C ASN A 244 18.11 -5.23 -11.48
N GLY A 245 17.51 -5.27 -10.30
CA GLY A 245 17.26 -4.11 -9.43
C GLY A 245 16.16 -3.17 -9.90
N LYS A 246 15.45 -3.47 -11.01
CA LYS A 246 14.44 -2.59 -11.62
C LYS A 246 13.02 -3.03 -11.27
N PRO A 247 12.05 -2.09 -11.30
CA PRO A 247 10.64 -2.44 -11.23
C PRO A 247 10.22 -3.22 -12.48
N VAL A 248 9.50 -4.33 -12.27
CA VAL A 248 9.05 -5.24 -13.32
C VAL A 248 7.60 -5.66 -13.10
N VAL A 249 6.97 -6.13 -14.17
CA VAL A 249 5.72 -6.89 -14.11
C VAL A 249 6.03 -8.31 -14.58
N VAL A 250 5.70 -9.29 -13.75
CA VAL A 250 5.91 -10.72 -14.00
C VAL A 250 4.56 -11.40 -14.02
N SER A 251 4.27 -12.21 -15.04
CA SER A 251 3.11 -13.10 -15.02
C SER A 251 3.53 -14.54 -15.16
N GLY A 252 2.82 -15.44 -14.49
CA GLY A 252 3.16 -16.85 -14.50
C GLY A 252 2.29 -17.67 -13.59
N LEU A 253 2.71 -18.91 -13.35
CA LEU A 253 2.03 -19.84 -12.47
C LEU A 253 2.81 -19.92 -11.14
N VAL A 254 2.19 -19.53 -10.03
CA VAL A 254 2.80 -19.63 -8.70
C VAL A 254 2.40 -20.92 -8.00
N ARG A 255 3.37 -21.58 -7.38
CA ARG A 255 3.21 -22.82 -6.60
C ARG A 255 4.08 -22.80 -5.34
N THR A 256 3.71 -23.60 -4.35
CA THR A 256 4.56 -23.91 -3.20
C THR A 256 5.38 -25.17 -3.49
N GLN A 257 6.60 -25.21 -2.99
CA GLN A 257 7.49 -26.35 -3.09
C GLN A 257 8.16 -26.57 -1.74
N LYS A 258 8.23 -27.81 -1.26
CA LYS A 258 9.06 -28.13 -0.07
C LYS A 258 10.53 -27.91 -0.43
N GLY A 259 11.24 -27.12 0.37
CA GLY A 259 12.70 -27.02 0.27
C GLY A 259 13.37 -28.04 1.17
N VAL A 260 14.65 -28.33 0.91
CA VAL A 260 15.45 -29.22 1.75
C VAL A 260 15.98 -28.45 2.95
N GLU A 261 16.44 -27.21 2.75
CA GLU A 261 16.92 -26.33 3.83
C GLU A 261 15.83 -25.41 4.38
N VAL A 262 14.95 -24.91 3.51
CA VAL A 262 13.85 -24.02 3.88
C VAL A 262 12.53 -24.77 3.76
N GLY A 263 11.74 -24.85 4.85
CA GLY A 263 10.56 -25.72 4.93
C GLY A 263 9.57 -25.61 3.76
N THR A 264 9.31 -24.40 3.26
CA THR A 264 8.48 -24.17 2.06
C THR A 264 9.00 -22.97 1.28
N ARG A 265 9.06 -23.11 -0.05
CA ARG A 265 9.45 -22.08 -1.02
C ARG A 265 8.27 -21.75 -1.91
N THR A 266 8.14 -20.49 -2.31
CA THR A 266 7.14 -20.06 -3.29
C THR A 266 7.82 -19.72 -4.60
N ILE A 267 7.47 -20.47 -5.65
CA ILE A 267 8.11 -20.41 -6.96
C ILE A 267 7.05 -20.00 -7.98
N LEU A 268 7.38 -18.98 -8.76
CA LEU A 268 6.60 -18.50 -9.89
C LEU A 268 7.29 -18.92 -11.19
N THR A 269 6.67 -19.86 -11.89
CA THR A 269 7.08 -20.26 -13.24
C THR A 269 6.69 -19.15 -14.22
N VAL A 270 7.68 -18.43 -14.74
CA VAL A 270 7.49 -17.17 -15.47
C VAL A 270 6.99 -17.44 -16.90
N LYS A 271 5.87 -16.82 -17.26
CA LYS A 271 5.36 -16.74 -18.64
C LYS A 271 5.76 -15.44 -19.34
N SER A 272 5.79 -14.33 -18.60
CA SER A 272 6.19 -13.02 -19.13
C SER A 272 6.91 -12.20 -18.05
N LEU A 273 7.92 -11.46 -18.47
CA LEU A 273 8.72 -10.55 -17.66
C LEU A 273 8.95 -9.27 -18.47
N VAL A 274 8.39 -8.15 -18.02
CA VAL A 274 8.51 -6.85 -18.69
C VAL A 274 8.91 -5.75 -17.70
N SER A 275 9.48 -4.66 -18.22
CA SER A 275 9.75 -3.46 -17.43
C SER A 275 8.45 -2.91 -16.83
N GLY A 276 8.46 -2.55 -15.56
CA GLY A 276 7.34 -1.92 -14.85
C GLY A 276 7.23 -0.42 -15.09
N LEU A 277 8.21 0.18 -15.76
CA LEU A 277 8.10 1.53 -16.31
C LEU A 277 7.26 1.48 -17.60
N PRO A 278 6.38 2.47 -17.85
CA PRO A 278 5.59 2.50 -19.08
C PRO A 278 6.54 2.45 -20.30
N GLN A 279 6.31 1.49 -21.18
CA GLN A 279 6.82 1.61 -22.54
C GLN A 279 6.05 2.77 -23.17
N GLU A 280 6.77 3.80 -23.64
CA GLU A 280 6.17 4.74 -24.58
C GLU A 280 5.60 3.92 -25.75
N PRO A 281 4.39 4.27 -26.26
CA PRO A 281 3.89 3.62 -27.46
C PRO A 281 4.94 3.74 -28.57
N PRO A 282 5.09 2.74 -29.44
CA PRO A 282 6.04 2.82 -30.55
C PRO A 282 5.79 4.11 -31.31
N LYS A 283 6.86 4.91 -31.50
CA LYS A 283 6.82 6.22 -32.20
C LYS A 283 6.32 6.13 -33.64
N ASP A 284 6.17 4.92 -34.16
CA ASP A 284 5.74 4.64 -35.54
C ASP A 284 4.24 4.29 -35.68
N ALA A 285 3.47 4.27 -34.59
CA ALA A 285 2.02 4.19 -34.68
C ALA A 285 1.43 5.58 -35.00
N VAL A 286 1.71 6.08 -36.20
CA VAL A 286 0.93 7.17 -36.79
C VAL A 286 -0.44 6.59 -37.10
N PRO A 287 -1.54 6.99 -36.41
CA PRO A 287 -2.86 6.64 -36.89
C PRO A 287 -3.02 7.30 -38.26
N GLU A 288 -3.29 6.46 -39.26
CA GLU A 288 -3.66 6.88 -40.59
C GLU A 288 -4.68 8.01 -40.48
N ARG A 289 -4.27 9.21 -40.91
CA ARG A 289 -5.16 10.36 -40.99
C ARG A 289 -6.36 9.90 -41.80
N ILE A 290 -7.52 9.85 -41.17
CA ILE A 290 -8.79 10.01 -41.86
C ILE A 290 -8.72 11.40 -42.48
N MET A 291 -8.20 11.49 -43.71
CA MET A 291 -8.31 12.68 -44.52
C MET A 291 -9.80 12.87 -44.80
N GLY A 292 -10.38 13.84 -44.10
CA GLY A 292 -11.68 14.37 -44.43
C GLY A 292 -11.70 14.72 -45.91
N LYS A 293 -12.74 14.25 -46.60
CA LYS A 293 -13.04 14.61 -47.99
C LYS A 293 -12.99 16.13 -48.15
N PRO A 294 -12.37 16.67 -49.22
CA PRO A 294 -12.39 18.10 -49.46
C PRO A 294 -13.83 18.54 -49.79
N PHE A 295 -14.33 19.52 -49.03
CA PHE A 295 -15.50 20.31 -49.41
C PHE A 295 -15.11 21.18 -50.61
N PHE A 296 -15.62 20.84 -51.79
CA PHE A 296 -15.66 21.79 -52.90
C PHE A 296 -16.82 22.76 -52.68
N LYS A 297 -16.51 24.06 -52.62
CA LYS A 297 -17.49 25.14 -52.70
C LYS A 297 -18.05 25.18 -54.13
N THR A 298 -19.36 25.11 -54.26
CA THR A 298 -20.09 25.56 -55.44
C THR A 298 -20.16 27.10 -55.41
N ASN A 299 -19.69 27.73 -56.49
CA ASN A 299 -20.07 29.10 -56.86
C ASN A 299 -21.39 29.07 -57.62
#